data_AF-A0A926V372-F1
#
_entry.id   AF-A0A926V372-F1
#
_cell.length_a   1.000
_cell.length_b   1.000
_cell.length_c   1.000
_cell.angle_alpha   90.00
_cell.angle_beta   90.00
_cell.angle_gamma   90.00
#
_symmetry.space_group_name_H-M   'P 1'
#
loop_
_entity.id
_entity.type
_entity.pdbx_description
1 polymer ?
#
loop_
_entity_poly.entity_id
_entity_poly.type
_entity_poly.pdbx_seq_one_letter_code
_entity_poly.pdbx_strand_id
1 'polypeptide(L)'
;MSRRVFLTLPDGVAADLDRWAEAENNKAATLAGFIVERAVREAKEQGKIPSEPNYKSLADLLTRNADALDEYGKIPEERIAALKKGDRPSELEIARLALVLKLDEDYVTLLVRGGS
;
A
#
# COMPACT_ATOMS: atom_id res chain seq x y z
N MET A 1 11.76 4.84 1.65
CA MET A 1 11.83 4.73 0.18
C MET A 1 11.03 5.88 -0.44
N SER A 2 11.50 6.49 -1.53
CA SER A 2 10.76 7.52 -2.28
C SER A 2 10.24 6.94 -3.60
N ARG A 3 8.96 7.17 -3.92
CA ARG A 3 8.33 6.76 -5.17
C ARG A 3 8.12 7.98 -6.07
N ARG A 4 8.45 7.89 -7.35
CA ARG A 4 8.20 8.95 -8.33
C ARG A 4 6.81 8.80 -8.93
N VAL A 5 6.05 9.89 -8.96
CA VAL A 5 4.71 9.98 -9.54
C VAL A 5 4.66 11.21 -10.45
N PHE A 6 3.98 11.10 -11.58
CA PHE A 6 3.70 12.22 -12.47
C PHE A 6 2.26 12.69 -12.22
N LEU A 7 2.08 13.99 -12.01
CA LEU A 7 0.78 14.61 -11.75
C LEU A 7 0.45 15.58 -12.89
N THR A 8 -0.78 15.54 -13.36
CA THR A 8 -1.32 16.56 -14.27
C THR A 8 -2.14 17.54 -13.45
N LEU A 9 -1.79 18.82 -13.53
CA LEU A 9 -2.47 19.90 -12.82
C LEU A 9 -3.23 20.78 -13.83
N PRO A 10 -4.38 21.37 -13.44
CA PRO A 10 -4.99 22.45 -14.22
C PRO A 10 -4.02 23.62 -14.39
N ASP A 11 -4.03 24.28 -15.55
CA ASP A 11 -3.07 25.34 -15.90
C ASP A 11 -2.97 26.45 -14.84
N GLY A 12 -4.12 26.89 -14.30
CA GLY A 12 -4.14 27.90 -13.23
C GLY A 12 -3.44 27.43 -11.95
N VAL A 13 -3.61 26.16 -11.58
CA VAL A 13 -2.98 25.57 -10.39
C VAL A 13 -1.48 25.40 -10.61
N ALA A 14 -1.06 25.02 -11.82
CA ALA A 14 0.35 24.93 -12.17
C ALA A 14 1.04 26.30 -12.09
N ALA A 15 0.42 27.34 -12.66
CA ALA A 15 0.95 28.71 -12.61
C ALA A 15 1.03 29.26 -11.17
N ASP A 16 0.05 28.96 -10.33
CA ASP A 16 0.07 29.36 -8.91
C ASP A 16 1.18 28.64 -8.12
N LEU A 17 1.37 27.34 -8.38
CA LEU A 17 2.43 26.55 -7.78
C LEU A 17 3.82 27.06 -8.17
N ASP A 18 4.04 27.40 -9.44
CA ASP A 18 5.31 27.95 -9.92
C ASP A 18 5.62 29.29 -9.23
N ARG A 19 4.64 30.21 -9.18
CA ARG A 19 4.81 31.49 -8.48
C ARG A 19 5.09 31.34 -7.00
N TRP A 20 4.42 30.39 -6.33
CA TRP A 20 4.67 30.12 -4.92
C TRP A 20 6.07 29.54 -4.70
N ALA A 21 6.49 28.58 -5.52
CA ALA A 21 7.82 28.00 -5.44
C ALA A 21 8.93 29.04 -5.64
N GLU A 22 8.76 29.93 -6.63
CA GLU A 22 9.67 31.07 -6.85
C GLU A 22 9.78 31.98 -5.64
N ALA A 23 8.65 32.32 -4.99
CA ALA A 23 8.63 33.16 -3.80
C ALA A 23 9.39 32.55 -2.60
N GLU A 24 9.45 31.22 -2.52
CA GLU A 24 10.21 30.48 -1.49
C GLU A 24 11.64 30.12 -1.91
N ASN A 25 12.09 30.60 -3.09
CA ASN A 25 13.36 30.20 -3.70
C ASN A 25 13.51 28.66 -3.79
N ASN A 26 12.41 27.99 -4.16
CA ASN A 26 12.26 26.54 -4.19
C ASN A 26 11.85 26.04 -5.59
N LYS A 27 11.95 24.74 -5.83
CA LYS A 27 11.48 24.11 -7.08
C LYS A 27 10.02 23.70 -6.95
N ALA A 28 9.20 23.98 -7.96
CA ALA A 28 7.79 23.60 -8.00
C ALA A 28 7.55 22.12 -7.69
N ALA A 29 8.39 21.21 -8.21
CA ALA A 29 8.30 19.77 -7.92
C ALA A 29 8.56 19.42 -6.43
N THR A 30 9.45 20.17 -5.76
CA THR A 30 9.75 19.96 -4.34
C THR A 30 8.61 20.48 -3.47
N LEU A 31 8.10 21.67 -3.77
CA LEU A 31 6.94 22.25 -3.10
C LEU A 31 5.69 21.36 -3.30
N ALA A 32 5.44 20.88 -4.51
CA ALA A 32 4.35 19.94 -4.80
C ALA A 32 4.46 18.66 -3.96
N GLY A 33 5.67 18.09 -3.86
CA GLY A 33 5.92 16.91 -3.03
C GLY A 33 5.53 17.16 -1.55
N PHE A 34 5.93 18.30 -1.01
CA PHE A 34 5.59 18.69 0.35
C PHE A 34 4.07 18.90 0.55
N ILE A 35 3.40 19.60 -0.37
CA ILE A 35 1.95 19.84 -0.32
C ILE A 35 1.19 18.50 -0.36
N VAL A 36 1.57 17.59 -1.25
CA VAL A 36 0.95 16.27 -1.36
C VAL A 36 1.18 15.47 -0.08
N GLU A 37 2.40 15.46 0.48
CA GLU A 37 2.67 14.76 1.73
C GLU A 37 1.78 15.27 2.87
N ARG A 38 1.67 16.60 3.01
CA ARG A 38 0.84 17.22 4.04
C ARG A 38 -0.64 16.86 3.87
N ALA A 39 -1.17 16.97 2.65
CA ALA A 39 -2.56 16.63 2.36
C ALA A 39 -2.87 15.15 2.63
N VAL A 40 -1.93 14.25 2.28
CA VAL A 40 -2.05 12.80 2.57
C VAL A 40 -2.03 12.54 4.07
N ARG A 41 -1.15 13.21 4.82
CA ARG A 41 -1.06 13.09 6.28
C ARG A 41 -2.36 13.55 6.97
N GLU A 42 -2.87 14.72 6.58
CA GLU A 42 -4.14 15.25 7.09
C GLU A 42 -5.31 14.31 6.75
N ALA A 43 -5.35 13.76 5.53
CA ALA A 43 -6.37 12.79 5.14
C ALA A 43 -6.28 11.48 5.93
N LYS A 44 -5.07 11.03 6.30
CA LYS A 44 -4.85 9.88 7.18
C LYS A 44 -5.33 10.15 8.60
N GLU A 45 -5.02 11.31 9.17
CA GLU A 45 -5.47 11.74 10.50
C GLU A 45 -7.01 11.86 10.58
N GLN A 46 -7.64 12.26 9.48
CA GLN A 46 -9.10 12.36 9.35
C GLN A 46 -9.78 11.02 9.01
N GLY A 47 -9.03 9.93 8.85
CA GLY A 47 -9.57 8.63 8.47
C GLY A 47 -10.18 8.57 7.06
N LYS A 48 -9.84 9.53 6.18
CA LYS A 48 -10.31 9.56 4.77
C LYS A 48 -9.58 8.57 3.89
N ILE A 49 -8.32 8.30 4.21
CA ILE A 49 -7.55 7.25 3.57
C ILE A 49 -7.88 5.96 4.32
N PRO A 50 -8.44 4.94 3.64
CA PRO A 50 -8.63 3.64 4.28
C PRO A 50 -7.31 3.19 4.89
N SER A 51 -7.33 2.81 6.16
CA SER A 51 -6.18 2.12 6.76
C SER A 51 -5.81 0.93 5.89
N GLU A 52 -4.54 0.55 5.87
CA GLU A 52 -4.12 -0.72 5.28
C GLU A 52 -5.09 -1.83 5.71
N PRO A 53 -5.47 -2.75 4.81
CA PRO A 53 -6.53 -3.70 5.09
C PRO A 53 -6.26 -4.41 6.41
N ASN A 54 -7.09 -4.17 7.43
CA ASN A 54 -6.88 -4.72 8.77
C ASN A 54 -7.37 -6.18 8.79
N TYR A 55 -6.53 -7.08 8.31
CA TYR A 55 -6.78 -8.51 8.43
C TYR A 55 -6.52 -8.95 9.87
N LYS A 56 -7.41 -9.78 10.41
CA LYS A 56 -7.25 -10.30 11.78
C LYS A 56 -6.23 -11.43 11.87
N SER A 57 -6.03 -12.14 10.76
CA SER A 57 -5.13 -13.30 10.66
C SER A 57 -4.75 -13.55 9.21
N LEU A 58 -3.76 -14.42 8.99
CA LEU A 58 -3.42 -14.89 7.63
C LEU A 58 -4.64 -15.51 6.92
N ALA A 59 -5.49 -16.26 7.64
CA ALA A 59 -6.67 -16.87 7.06
C ALA A 59 -7.71 -15.83 6.59
N ASP A 60 -7.87 -14.73 7.33
CA ASP A 60 -8.72 -13.60 6.96
C ASP A 60 -8.20 -12.89 5.71
N LEU A 61 -6.88 -12.68 5.63
CA LEU A 61 -6.20 -12.15 4.44
C LEU A 61 -6.45 -13.02 3.21
N LEU A 62 -6.24 -14.33 3.30
CA LEU A 62 -6.43 -15.24 2.17
C LEU A 62 -7.90 -15.38 1.75
N THR A 63 -8.83 -15.23 2.69
CA THR A 63 -10.26 -15.36 2.41
C THR A 63 -10.81 -14.13 1.72
N ARG A 64 -10.41 -12.93 2.17
CA ARG A 64 -10.88 -11.66 1.58
C ARG A 64 -10.25 -11.32 0.24
N ASN A 65 -9.18 -12.01 -0.15
CA ASN A 65 -8.45 -11.76 -1.40
C ASN A 65 -8.38 -13.01 -2.29
N ALA A 66 -9.36 -13.93 -2.18
CA ALA A 66 -9.36 -15.17 -2.95
C ALA A 66 -9.26 -14.88 -4.48
N ASP A 67 -10.05 -13.92 -4.96
CA ASP A 67 -10.07 -13.53 -6.39
C ASP A 67 -8.72 -13.01 -6.88
N ALA A 68 -8.05 -12.17 -6.07
CA ALA A 68 -6.74 -11.60 -6.39
C ALA A 68 -5.61 -12.65 -6.35
N LEU A 69 -5.76 -13.71 -5.56
CA LEU A 69 -4.77 -14.80 -5.49
C LEU A 69 -4.92 -15.77 -6.67
N ASP A 70 -6.14 -15.94 -7.19
CA ASP A 70 -6.44 -16.78 -8.35
C ASP A 70 -5.88 -16.16 -9.65
N GLU A 71 -6.06 -14.84 -9.84
CA GLU A 71 -5.62 -14.11 -11.04
C GLU A 71 -4.09 -14.19 -11.29
N TYR A 72 -3.29 -14.34 -10.22
CA TYR A 72 -1.84 -14.35 -10.32
C TYR A 72 -1.19 -15.73 -10.39
N GLY A 73 -1.93 -16.84 -10.31
CA GLY A 73 -1.46 -18.21 -10.60
C GLY A 73 -0.20 -18.69 -9.86
N LYS A 74 0.22 -18.03 -8.77
CA LYS A 74 1.54 -18.21 -8.13
C LYS A 74 1.50 -19.00 -6.82
N ILE A 75 0.31 -19.24 -6.27
CA ILE A 75 0.10 -20.09 -5.09
C ILE A 75 -0.99 -21.10 -5.47
N PRO A 76 -0.71 -22.42 -5.47
CA PRO A 76 -1.72 -23.44 -5.75
C PRO A 76 -2.90 -23.34 -4.79
N GLU A 77 -4.13 -23.60 -5.26
CA GLU A 77 -5.33 -23.58 -4.40
C GLU A 77 -5.20 -24.48 -3.17
N GLU A 78 -4.61 -25.66 -3.34
CA GLU A 78 -4.31 -26.59 -2.23
C GLU A 78 -3.43 -25.93 -1.16
N ARG A 79 -2.48 -25.11 -1.61
CA ARG A 79 -1.59 -24.39 -0.72
C ARG A 79 -2.32 -23.27 0.01
N ILE A 80 -3.19 -22.52 -0.66
CA ILE A 80 -4.07 -21.53 -0.02
C ILE A 80 -4.96 -22.21 1.04
N ALA A 81 -5.51 -23.39 0.74
CA ALA A 81 -6.32 -24.15 1.68
C ALA A 81 -5.53 -24.64 2.91
N ALA A 82 -4.28 -25.05 2.73
CA ALA A 82 -3.39 -25.42 3.85
C ALA A 82 -3.08 -24.21 4.75
N LEU A 83 -2.76 -23.05 4.16
CA LEU A 83 -2.50 -21.82 4.90
C LEU A 83 -3.72 -21.32 5.66
N LYS A 84 -4.93 -21.42 5.09
CA LYS A 84 -6.19 -21.11 5.78
C LYS A 84 -6.45 -22.00 7.01
N LYS A 85 -5.92 -23.24 7.01
CA LYS A 85 -6.01 -24.19 8.13
C LYS A 85 -4.93 -23.98 9.20
N GLY A 86 -4.07 -22.97 9.04
CA GLY A 86 -3.02 -22.63 10.00
C GLY A 86 -1.66 -23.24 9.69
N ASP A 87 -1.46 -23.80 8.49
CA ASP A 87 -0.12 -24.19 8.08
C ASP A 87 0.79 -22.96 7.93
N ARG A 88 2.07 -23.12 8.26
CA ARG A 88 3.01 -22.00 8.26
C ARG A 88 3.46 -21.70 6.82
N PRO A 89 3.31 -20.45 6.34
CA PRO A 89 3.89 -20.06 5.07
C PRO A 89 5.42 -19.97 5.19
N SER A 90 6.10 -20.32 4.11
CA SER A 90 7.53 -20.05 3.93
C SER A 90 7.79 -18.55 3.70
N GLU A 91 9.03 -18.10 3.88
CA GLU A 91 9.42 -16.70 3.61
C GLU A 91 9.11 -16.28 2.16
N LEU A 92 9.32 -17.20 1.21
CA LEU A 92 8.98 -16.98 -0.20
C LEU A 92 7.47 -16.78 -0.41
N GLU A 93 6.63 -17.46 0.37
CA GLU A 93 5.17 -17.32 0.29
C GLU A 93 4.71 -16.01 0.93
N ILE A 94 5.32 -15.60 2.04
CA ILE A 94 5.07 -14.30 2.67
C ILE A 94 5.40 -13.17 1.68
N ALA A 95 6.60 -13.19 1.07
CA ALA A 95 7.01 -12.21 0.08
C ALA A 95 6.09 -12.20 -1.15
N ARG A 96 5.64 -13.38 -1.61
CA ARG A 96 4.67 -13.48 -2.71
C ARG A 96 3.31 -12.91 -2.35
N LEU A 97 2.78 -13.21 -1.17
CA LEU A 97 1.50 -12.68 -0.70
C LEU A 97 1.55 -11.15 -0.56
N ALA A 98 2.63 -10.63 0.02
CA ALA A 98 2.87 -9.18 0.12
C ALA A 98 2.90 -8.53 -1.26
N LEU A 99 3.64 -9.11 -2.21
CA LEU A 99 3.74 -8.61 -3.57
C LEU A 99 2.40 -8.62 -4.32
N VAL A 100 1.66 -9.73 -4.27
CA VAL A 100 0.39 -9.89 -4.99
C VAL A 100 -0.68 -8.97 -4.42
N LEU A 101 -0.78 -8.87 -3.09
CA LEU A 101 -1.79 -8.07 -2.41
C LEU A 101 -1.37 -6.61 -2.21
N LYS A 102 -0.17 -6.24 -2.69
CA LYS A 102 0.42 -4.90 -2.51
C LYS A 102 0.46 -4.48 -1.04
N LEU A 103 0.75 -5.45 -0.17
CA LEU A 103 0.93 -5.26 1.26
C LEU A 103 2.42 -5.20 1.58
N ASP A 104 2.72 -4.68 2.76
CA ASP A 104 4.07 -4.73 3.32
C ASP A 104 4.41 -6.16 3.81
N GLU A 105 5.65 -6.61 3.59
CA GLU A 105 6.10 -7.95 4.00
C GLU A 105 6.11 -8.13 5.53
N ASP A 106 6.45 -7.09 6.28
CA ASP A 106 6.40 -7.12 7.74
C ASP A 106 4.95 -7.24 8.21
N TYR A 107 4.02 -6.59 7.51
CA TYR A 107 2.59 -6.71 7.80
C TYR A 107 2.07 -8.15 7.60
N VAL A 108 2.42 -8.80 6.48
CA VAL A 108 2.04 -10.21 6.25
C VAL A 108 2.69 -11.12 7.30
N THR A 109 3.96 -10.88 7.65
CA THR A 109 4.67 -11.63 8.70
C THR A 109 4.00 -11.49 10.08
N LEU A 110 3.52 -10.29 10.42
CA LEU A 110 2.75 -10.05 11.64
C LEU A 110 1.46 -10.88 11.67
N LEU A 111 0.76 -11.03 10.55
CA LEU A 111 -0.46 -11.85 10.47
C LEU A 111 -0.20 -13.35 10.65
N VAL A 112 0.99 -13.82 10.25
CA VAL A 112 1.43 -15.20 10.48
C VAL A 112 1.76 -15.44 11.96
N ARG A 113 2.36 -14.45 12.63
CA ARG A 113 2.78 -14.55 14.04
C ARG A 113 1.67 -14.23 15.04
N GLY A 114 0.73 -13.37 14.66
CA GLY A 114 -0.37 -12.88 15.51
C GLY A 114 -1.66 -13.70 15.40
N GLY A 115 -1.70 -14.73 14.56
CA GLY A 115 -2.80 -15.69 14.50
C GLY A 115 -2.74 -16.67 15.67
N SER A 116 -3.26 -16.25 16.83
CA SER A 116 -3.61 -17.14 17.95
C SER A 116 -5.11 -17.44 17.93
#